data_AF-A0A5B1LPZ6-F1
#
_entry.id   AF-A0A5B1LPZ6-F1
#
_cell.length_a   1.000
_cell.length_b   1.000
_cell.length_c   1.000
_cell.angle_alpha   90.00
_cell.angle_beta   90.00
_cell.angle_gamma   90.00
#
_symmetry.space_group_name_H-M   'P 1'
#
loop_
_entity.id
_entity.type
_entity.pdbx_description
1 polymer ?
#
loop_
_entity_poly.entity_id
_entity_poly.type
_entity_poly.pdbx_seq_one_letter_code
_entity_poly.pdbx_strand_id
1 'polypeptide(L)'
;MARRSFVPLAALALVVIGLAPVVTQPAAAAAAGGYCSHAGAPGIVTYEWSGGGDGESWDEAANWDRDDVGAPPIPGGMSVGPSTTEATDYVCIPAGSTVELKGANDWNRRINALDVQGLPGDPTVVRLGAGAFLRVFGDDDLMPSVVRPNAKVVLNAGGWGGPGLTEVRGTMFARTSGGFAPGFLTRRCSTESCATAAVDRGVLVIANAGELLLDKGGVNLVDYYAIRVHGLVRLSNDGYLAADHGTRFELQPRTAGSEVGSLEIDNDGGYYEGATPAVDEGLSVFINNGWIRKTGGAGTSIVSAVYSAGAGSRVDVDSGTLALPDGAVKPVHVARGKRYGTASCSYDDSYVCTAVTDPGVDLQAVTFRDPRSDPGGAKVEAHQSPGDPHAPSGIIGDPMTVHAQRLVATAARPAIIEIRYDASLLGAQTPATVKILRRATGTTTYVKVPTCRAADGTPPGSAVACVDRRPGKTRTVAGGDLVVVVRTQATSRWVGR
;
A
#
# COMPACT_ATOMS: atom_id res chain seq x y z
N MET A 1 -61.07 7.39 -38.37
CA MET A 1 -60.48 6.06 -38.65
C MET A 1 -58.97 6.23 -38.81
N ALA A 2 -58.21 6.04 -37.73
CA ALA A 2 -56.75 6.15 -37.75
C ALA A 2 -56.14 4.76 -37.50
N ARG A 3 -55.45 4.22 -38.50
CA ARG A 3 -54.69 2.96 -38.41
C ARG A 3 -53.41 3.24 -37.62
N ARG A 4 -53.22 2.54 -36.50
CA ARG A 4 -51.93 2.45 -35.80
C ARG A 4 -51.20 1.22 -36.31
N SER A 5 -50.06 1.44 -36.96
CA SER A 5 -49.11 0.39 -37.33
C SER A 5 -48.32 -0.04 -36.09
N PHE A 6 -48.31 -1.35 -35.83
CA PHE A 6 -47.40 -2.00 -34.88
C PHE A 6 -46.04 -2.19 -35.55
N VAL A 7 -44.96 -1.74 -34.90
CA VAL A 7 -43.59 -2.14 -35.20
C VAL A 7 -43.15 -3.10 -34.10
N PRO A 8 -42.69 -4.33 -34.40
CA PRO A 8 -42.15 -5.22 -33.38
C PRO A 8 -40.71 -4.79 -33.05
N LEU A 9 -40.43 -4.58 -31.77
CA LEU A 9 -39.06 -4.46 -31.26
C LEU A 9 -38.38 -5.83 -31.38
N ALA A 10 -37.42 -5.94 -32.29
CA ALA A 10 -36.46 -7.03 -32.31
C ALA A 10 -35.46 -6.83 -31.16
N ALA A 11 -35.35 -7.83 -30.29
CA ALA A 11 -34.37 -7.87 -29.21
C ALA A 11 -32.96 -7.99 -29.78
N LEU A 12 -32.15 -6.94 -29.61
CA LEU A 12 -30.72 -6.98 -29.89
C LEU A 12 -30.03 -7.71 -28.73
N ALA A 13 -29.64 -8.96 -28.93
CA ALA A 13 -28.80 -9.69 -27.99
C ALA A 13 -27.37 -9.12 -28.07
N LEU A 14 -27.00 -8.28 -27.10
CA LEU A 14 -25.65 -7.77 -26.94
C LEU A 14 -24.77 -8.90 -26.37
N VAL A 15 -24.00 -9.56 -27.23
CA VAL A 15 -22.96 -10.51 -26.81
C VAL A 15 -21.80 -9.70 -26.24
N VAL A 16 -21.72 -9.61 -24.92
CA VAL A 16 -20.54 -9.08 -24.22
C VAL A 16 -19.46 -10.15 -24.27
N ILE A 17 -18.56 -10.05 -25.25
CA ILE A 17 -17.31 -10.82 -25.25
C ILE A 17 -16.45 -10.25 -24.12
N GLY A 18 -16.42 -10.95 -22.99
CA GLY A 18 -15.52 -10.66 -21.89
C GLY A 18 -14.08 -10.91 -22.32
N LEU A 19 -13.40 -9.86 -22.78
CA LEU A 19 -11.95 -9.83 -22.82
C LEU A 19 -11.47 -9.74 -21.37
N ALA A 20 -11.18 -10.89 -20.76
CA ALA A 20 -10.34 -10.91 -19.57
C ALA A 20 -9.01 -10.21 -19.95
N PRO A 21 -8.50 -9.26 -19.16
CA PRO A 21 -7.17 -8.74 -19.39
C PRO A 21 -6.21 -9.93 -19.28
N VAL A 22 -5.56 -10.27 -20.38
CA VAL A 22 -4.40 -11.15 -20.36
C VAL A 22 -3.34 -10.38 -19.59
N VAL A 23 -3.26 -10.63 -18.28
CA VAL A 23 -2.11 -10.25 -17.48
C VAL A 23 -0.98 -11.10 -18.03
N THR A 24 -0.20 -10.55 -18.95
CA THR A 24 1.09 -11.12 -19.30
C THR A 24 1.90 -11.11 -18.02
N GLN A 25 2.03 -12.28 -17.39
CA GLN A 25 3.01 -12.47 -16.33
C GLN A 25 4.36 -12.00 -16.91
N PRO A 26 5.05 -11.04 -16.27
CA PRO A 26 6.43 -10.78 -16.64
C PRO A 26 7.17 -12.13 -16.54
N ALA A 27 8.02 -12.41 -17.53
CA ALA A 27 8.86 -13.59 -17.55
C ALA A 27 9.46 -13.76 -16.16
N ALA A 28 9.42 -14.99 -15.63
CA ALA A 28 10.00 -15.32 -14.34
C ALA A 28 11.37 -14.64 -14.25
N ALA A 29 11.52 -13.73 -13.28
CA ALA A 29 12.75 -12.98 -13.09
C ALA A 29 13.92 -13.96 -13.20
N ALA A 30 14.73 -13.81 -14.24
CA ALA A 30 15.88 -14.68 -14.46
C ALA A 30 16.67 -14.71 -13.15
N ALA A 31 17.06 -15.91 -12.70
CA ALA A 31 17.89 -16.03 -11.51
C ALA A 31 19.08 -15.07 -11.69
N ALA A 32 19.21 -14.03 -10.86
CA ALA A 32 20.30 -13.08 -11.12
C ALA A 32 21.60 -13.87 -11.06
N GLY A 33 22.46 -13.61 -12.03
CA GLY A 33 23.76 -14.24 -12.09
C GLY A 33 24.57 -13.94 -10.82
N GLY A 34 25.75 -14.56 -10.74
CA GLY A 34 26.73 -14.27 -9.68
C GLY A 34 27.08 -12.78 -9.61
N TYR A 35 27.79 -12.38 -8.56
CA TYR A 35 28.32 -11.02 -8.45
C TYR A 35 29.04 -10.60 -9.74
N CYS A 36 28.75 -9.39 -10.22
CA CYS A 36 29.24 -8.87 -11.50
C CYS A 36 28.86 -9.73 -12.70
N SER A 37 27.66 -10.29 -12.75
CA SER A 37 27.27 -11.25 -13.79
C SER A 37 27.28 -10.71 -15.22
N HIS A 38 27.28 -9.38 -15.38
CA HIS A 38 27.34 -8.72 -16.67
C HIS A 38 28.78 -8.36 -17.10
N ALA A 39 29.79 -8.74 -16.32
CA ALA A 39 31.19 -8.55 -16.67
C ALA A 39 31.52 -9.26 -18.00
N GLY A 40 31.98 -8.48 -18.98
CA GLY A 40 32.37 -8.97 -20.31
C GLY A 40 31.23 -9.14 -21.31
N ALA A 41 30.01 -8.70 -21.00
CA ALA A 41 28.96 -8.60 -22.01
C ALA A 41 29.35 -7.55 -23.08
N PRO A 42 29.02 -7.78 -24.37
CA PRO A 42 29.36 -6.84 -25.43
C PRO A 42 28.80 -5.44 -25.17
N GLY A 43 29.67 -4.44 -25.19
CA GLY A 43 29.27 -3.05 -24.95
C GLY A 43 28.98 -2.72 -23.49
N ILE A 44 29.40 -3.55 -22.52
CA ILE A 44 29.38 -3.22 -21.08
C ILE A 44 30.82 -3.02 -20.59
N VAL A 45 31.10 -1.88 -19.96
CA VAL A 45 32.38 -1.63 -19.29
C VAL A 45 32.18 -1.86 -17.80
N THR A 46 32.88 -2.83 -17.21
CA THR A 46 32.71 -3.17 -15.79
C THR A 46 33.82 -2.56 -14.95
N TYR A 47 33.44 -1.94 -13.83
CA TYR A 47 34.34 -1.35 -12.84
C TYR A 47 34.14 -2.02 -11.50
N GLU A 48 35.20 -2.56 -10.91
CA GLU A 48 35.18 -2.99 -9.51
C GLU A 48 35.56 -1.81 -8.60
N TRP A 49 34.67 -1.45 -7.68
CA TRP A 49 34.87 -0.34 -6.76
C TRP A 49 35.92 -0.72 -5.71
N SER A 50 36.95 0.12 -5.59
CA SER A 50 38.16 -0.17 -4.80
C SER A 50 38.48 0.90 -3.75
N GLY A 51 37.55 1.81 -3.42
CA GLY A 51 37.77 2.83 -2.37
C GLY A 51 37.63 4.29 -2.82
N GLY A 52 37.15 4.55 -4.04
CA GLY A 52 37.14 5.90 -4.62
C GLY A 52 38.37 6.13 -5.52
N GLY A 53 38.40 7.24 -6.27
CA GLY A 53 39.45 7.51 -7.26
C GLY A 53 39.56 8.99 -7.61
N ASP A 54 40.53 9.37 -8.44
CA ASP A 54 40.91 10.75 -8.76
C ASP A 54 40.10 11.42 -9.90
N GLY A 55 38.89 10.90 -10.17
CA GLY A 55 37.91 11.48 -11.11
C GLY A 55 38.19 11.18 -12.59
N GLU A 56 37.22 10.83 -13.43
CA GLU A 56 36.62 11.81 -14.38
C GLU A 56 35.21 11.40 -14.91
N SER A 57 34.55 10.38 -14.31
CA SER A 57 33.15 10.47 -13.81
C SER A 57 32.49 9.15 -13.41
N TRP A 58 31.83 9.16 -12.25
CA TRP A 58 30.50 8.61 -11.97
C TRP A 58 29.66 9.74 -11.34
N ASP A 59 29.70 10.85 -12.08
CA ASP A 59 29.58 12.29 -11.74
C ASP A 59 30.27 12.76 -10.46
N GLU A 60 31.19 11.97 -9.92
CA GLU A 60 32.23 12.30 -8.92
C GLU A 60 31.81 13.17 -7.73
N ALA A 61 31.68 12.56 -6.55
CA ALA A 61 32.44 13.09 -5.42
C ALA A 61 33.63 12.13 -5.27
N ALA A 62 34.65 12.36 -6.11
CA ALA A 62 35.84 11.53 -6.36
C ALA A 62 35.53 10.02 -6.31
N ASN A 63 34.50 9.64 -7.06
CA ASN A 63 33.94 8.30 -7.26
C ASN A 63 33.65 7.45 -6.00
N TRP A 64 33.23 8.18 -4.94
CA TRP A 64 32.36 7.77 -3.83
C TRP A 64 33.04 7.09 -2.64
N ASP A 65 33.44 7.91 -1.69
CA ASP A 65 34.81 8.03 -1.21
C ASP A 65 35.16 7.18 0.05
N ARG A 66 36.31 6.48 0.01
CA ARG A 66 37.31 6.57 1.10
C ARG A 66 38.74 6.46 0.54
N ASP A 67 39.22 7.59 0.01
CA ASP A 67 40.59 8.07 -0.21
C ASP A 67 41.67 6.98 -0.30
N ASP A 68 41.68 6.20 -1.37
CA ASP A 68 42.87 5.45 -1.79
C ASP A 68 43.59 6.22 -2.91
N VAL A 69 44.75 6.79 -2.58
CA VAL A 69 45.59 7.55 -3.51
C VAL A 69 46.30 6.56 -4.44
N GLY A 70 45.64 6.11 -5.50
CA GLY A 70 46.24 5.21 -6.48
C GLY A 70 45.29 4.38 -7.36
N ALA A 71 43.97 4.50 -7.20
CA ALA A 71 43.03 3.88 -8.14
C ALA A 71 43.20 4.48 -9.54
N PRO A 72 43.17 3.67 -10.62
CA PRO A 72 43.25 4.20 -11.97
C PRO A 72 42.05 5.11 -12.27
N PRO A 73 42.23 6.23 -13.00
CA PRO A 73 41.14 7.13 -13.34
C PRO A 73 40.07 6.39 -14.16
N ILE A 74 38.81 6.77 -13.96
CA ILE A 74 37.69 6.24 -14.75
C ILE A 74 37.86 6.76 -16.20
N PRO A 75 38.09 5.89 -17.20
CA PRO A 75 38.39 6.33 -18.55
C PRO A 75 37.16 6.99 -19.20
N GLY A 76 37.25 8.29 -19.44
CA GLY A 76 36.30 9.03 -20.24
C GLY A 76 35.05 9.40 -19.44
N GLY A 77 34.93 10.69 -19.15
CA GLY A 77 33.72 11.17 -18.51
C GLY A 77 32.49 10.75 -19.28
N MET A 78 31.53 10.15 -18.57
CA MET A 78 30.15 10.09 -18.99
C MET A 78 29.71 11.48 -19.46
N SER A 79 29.79 11.71 -20.76
CA SER A 79 28.97 12.70 -21.41
C SER A 79 27.60 12.05 -21.58
N VAL A 80 26.90 11.79 -20.46
CA VAL A 80 25.44 11.61 -20.52
C VAL A 80 24.93 12.99 -20.88
N GLY A 81 24.83 13.26 -22.17
CA GLY A 81 23.93 14.29 -22.65
C GLY A 81 22.53 13.96 -22.14
N PRO A 82 21.61 14.94 -22.11
CA PRO A 82 20.22 14.69 -21.70
C PRO A 82 19.48 13.65 -22.58
N SER A 83 20.14 13.04 -23.57
CA SER A 83 19.54 12.19 -24.59
C SER A 83 20.36 10.96 -25.04
N THR A 84 21.47 10.58 -24.39
CA THR A 84 22.28 9.44 -24.87
C THR A 84 22.11 8.19 -24.02
N THR A 85 21.47 7.20 -24.65
CA THR A 85 21.30 5.77 -24.32
C THR A 85 22.63 4.98 -24.27
N GLU A 86 23.76 5.61 -23.99
CA GLU A 86 25.10 5.03 -24.17
C GLU A 86 25.94 4.97 -22.88
N ALA A 87 25.31 5.09 -21.71
CA ALA A 87 25.99 4.71 -20.48
C ALA A 87 26.17 3.19 -20.50
N THR A 88 27.42 2.71 -20.65
CA THR A 88 27.75 1.27 -20.72
C THR A 88 28.33 0.73 -19.43
N ASP A 89 28.53 1.63 -18.47
CA ASP A 89 29.36 1.36 -17.33
C ASP A 89 28.57 0.60 -16.23
N TYR A 90 29.18 -0.43 -15.64
CA TYR A 90 28.58 -1.31 -14.65
C TYR A 90 29.47 -1.36 -13.40
N VAL A 91 28.99 -0.82 -12.28
CA VAL A 91 29.79 -0.69 -11.05
C VAL A 91 29.56 -1.86 -10.09
N CYS A 92 30.60 -2.62 -9.86
CA CYS A 92 30.65 -3.74 -8.94
C CYS A 92 31.23 -3.33 -7.60
N ILE A 93 30.44 -3.35 -6.52
CA ILE A 93 30.91 -3.00 -5.17
C ILE A 93 31.13 -4.29 -4.36
N PRO A 94 32.38 -4.64 -4.00
CA PRO A 94 32.68 -5.92 -3.37
C PRO A 94 32.20 -5.97 -1.92
N ALA A 95 32.12 -7.18 -1.35
CA ALA A 95 31.75 -7.39 0.06
C ALA A 95 32.70 -6.64 1.02
N GLY A 96 32.21 -6.25 2.19
CA GLY A 96 32.96 -5.48 3.19
C GLY A 96 33.19 -4.00 2.86
N SER A 97 32.70 -3.54 1.71
CA SER A 97 32.90 -2.16 1.26
C SER A 97 32.02 -1.16 2.04
N THR A 98 32.52 0.05 2.22
CA THR A 98 31.72 1.17 2.72
C THR A 98 31.85 2.35 1.76
N VAL A 99 30.77 2.65 1.05
CA VAL A 99 30.68 3.72 0.05
C VAL A 99 29.91 4.87 0.64
N GLU A 100 30.44 6.09 0.57
CA GLU A 100 29.77 7.29 1.09
C GLU A 100 29.61 8.36 0.01
N LEU A 101 28.34 8.70 -0.24
CA LEU A 101 27.90 9.71 -1.18
C LEU A 101 27.49 10.94 -0.36
N LYS A 102 28.40 11.90 -0.23
CA LYS A 102 28.14 13.16 0.50
C LYS A 102 27.48 14.17 -0.43
N GLY A 103 26.43 14.84 0.07
CA GLY A 103 25.81 15.95 -0.63
C GLY A 103 26.64 17.22 -0.48
N ALA A 104 27.45 17.54 -1.47
CA ALA A 104 28.10 18.83 -1.61
C ALA A 104 28.05 19.24 -3.07
N ASN A 105 27.32 20.34 -3.34
CA ASN A 105 27.25 21.14 -4.57
C ASN A 105 26.82 20.45 -5.89
N ASP A 106 26.99 19.14 -6.04
CA ASP A 106 26.59 18.36 -7.21
C ASP A 106 25.65 17.23 -6.79
N TRP A 107 24.37 17.45 -7.08
CA TRP A 107 23.27 16.75 -6.41
C TRP A 107 22.95 15.40 -7.04
N ASN A 108 23.48 15.10 -8.21
CA ASN A 108 22.99 13.99 -9.01
C ASN A 108 24.16 13.24 -9.61
N ARG A 109 24.19 11.94 -9.33
CA ARG A 109 25.21 11.08 -9.86
C ARG A 109 24.60 9.94 -10.60
N ARG A 110 25.05 9.80 -11.83
CA ARG A 110 24.45 8.92 -12.80
C ARG A 110 25.31 7.71 -12.89
N ILE A 111 24.67 6.56 -12.93
CA ILE A 111 25.32 5.34 -13.35
C ILE A 111 24.40 4.57 -14.28
N ASN A 112 24.93 3.69 -15.12
CA ASN A 112 24.05 2.79 -15.86
C ASN A 112 23.47 1.77 -14.89
N ALA A 113 24.34 0.94 -14.31
CA ALA A 113 23.93 0.00 -13.28
C ALA A 113 25.02 -0.26 -12.25
N LEU A 114 24.60 -0.79 -11.11
CA LEU A 114 25.49 -1.23 -10.03
C LEU A 114 25.15 -2.63 -9.53
N ASP A 115 26.12 -3.31 -8.95
CA ASP A 115 25.96 -4.57 -8.25
C ASP A 115 26.66 -4.50 -6.89
N VAL A 116 25.89 -4.44 -5.81
CA VAL A 116 26.40 -4.37 -4.43
C VAL A 116 26.44 -5.77 -3.83
N GLN A 117 27.63 -6.32 -3.63
CA GLN A 117 27.81 -7.60 -2.95
C GLN A 117 27.79 -7.43 -1.43
N GLY A 118 27.15 -8.36 -0.73
CA GLY A 118 27.34 -8.54 0.71
C GLY A 118 27.55 -10.00 1.03
N LEU A 119 28.36 -10.29 2.06
CA LEU A 119 28.56 -11.63 2.58
C LEU A 119 28.12 -11.73 4.04
N PRO A 120 27.67 -12.90 4.52
CA PRO A 120 27.40 -13.11 5.94
C PRO A 120 28.65 -12.77 6.77
N GLY A 121 28.50 -11.85 7.72
CA GLY A 121 29.61 -11.38 8.58
C GLY A 121 30.48 -10.29 7.95
N ASP A 122 30.29 -9.94 6.68
CA ASP A 122 31.04 -8.90 5.96
C ASP A 122 30.11 -8.06 5.06
N PRO A 123 29.23 -7.23 5.66
CA PRO A 123 28.21 -6.51 4.93
C PRO A 123 28.78 -5.27 4.24
N THR A 124 28.38 -5.05 2.98
CA THR A 124 28.65 -3.79 2.28
C THR A 124 27.59 -2.75 2.60
N VAL A 125 28.01 -1.50 2.78
CA VAL A 125 27.13 -0.37 3.06
C VAL A 125 27.35 0.77 2.07
N VAL A 126 26.32 1.15 1.32
CA VAL A 126 26.29 2.35 0.47
C VAL A 126 25.45 3.42 1.16
N ARG A 127 26.02 4.58 1.49
CA ARG A 127 25.34 5.66 2.22
C ARG A 127 25.16 6.89 1.34
N LEU A 128 23.93 7.36 1.22
CA LEU A 128 23.57 8.61 0.55
C LEU A 128 23.16 9.63 1.61
N GLY A 129 24.00 10.64 1.81
CA GLY A 129 23.73 11.74 2.72
C GLY A 129 22.70 12.73 2.19
N ALA A 130 22.34 13.72 3.02
CA ALA A 130 21.41 14.77 2.66
C ALA A 130 21.85 15.46 1.36
N GLY A 131 20.95 15.52 0.37
CA GLY A 131 21.22 16.14 -0.93
C GLY A 131 22.03 15.29 -1.92
N ALA A 132 22.49 14.10 -1.55
CA ALA A 132 23.12 13.17 -2.49
C ALA A 132 22.06 12.31 -3.20
N PHE A 133 22.14 12.23 -4.54
CA PHE A 133 21.27 11.34 -5.32
C PHE A 133 22.07 10.43 -6.24
N LEU A 134 21.75 9.14 -6.20
CA LEU A 134 22.25 8.15 -7.17
C LEU A 134 21.13 7.77 -8.14
N ARG A 135 21.40 7.87 -9.42
CA ARG A 135 20.46 7.59 -10.50
C ARG A 135 20.98 6.47 -11.38
N VAL A 136 20.15 5.47 -11.61
CA VAL A 136 20.46 4.32 -12.46
C VAL A 136 19.69 4.44 -13.78
N PHE A 137 20.37 4.22 -14.90
CA PHE A 137 19.82 4.39 -16.26
C PHE A 137 19.82 3.10 -17.08
N GLY A 138 20.36 2.01 -16.52
CA GLY A 138 20.51 0.73 -17.20
C GLY A 138 19.19 0.20 -17.71
N ASP A 139 19.23 -0.33 -18.93
CA ASP A 139 18.14 -1.09 -19.53
C ASP A 139 17.83 -2.31 -18.65
N ASP A 140 16.57 -2.40 -18.23
CA ASP A 140 16.02 -3.45 -17.36
C ASP A 140 16.35 -4.87 -17.85
N ASP A 141 16.43 -5.07 -19.16
CA ASP A 141 16.65 -6.39 -19.77
C ASP A 141 18.15 -6.72 -19.94
N LEU A 142 19.01 -5.69 -20.02
CA LEU A 142 20.43 -5.88 -20.30
C LEU A 142 21.30 -5.78 -19.05
N MET A 143 20.93 -4.92 -18.09
CA MET A 143 21.83 -4.54 -16.98
C MET A 143 21.06 -3.93 -15.79
N PRO A 144 20.29 -4.73 -15.03
CA PRO A 144 19.62 -4.23 -13.84
C PRO A 144 20.63 -3.88 -12.74
N SER A 145 20.33 -2.84 -11.96
CA SER A 145 21.06 -2.60 -10.72
C SER A 145 20.62 -3.60 -9.65
N VAL A 146 21.56 -4.15 -8.87
CA VAL A 146 21.28 -5.18 -7.86
C VAL A 146 21.91 -4.82 -6.52
N VAL A 147 21.12 -4.85 -5.45
CA VAL A 147 21.61 -4.84 -4.06
C VAL A 147 21.50 -6.26 -3.52
N ARG A 148 22.60 -7.01 -3.45
CA ARG A 148 22.59 -8.44 -3.11
C ARG A 148 22.26 -8.71 -1.64
N PRO A 149 21.94 -9.97 -1.26
CA PRO A 149 21.75 -10.34 0.14
C PRO A 149 22.94 -9.88 1.00
N ASN A 150 22.65 -9.46 2.23
CA ASN A 150 23.62 -8.90 3.19
C ASN A 150 24.26 -7.55 2.81
N ALA A 151 23.98 -6.99 1.62
CA ALA A 151 24.32 -5.61 1.31
C ALA A 151 23.25 -4.64 1.83
N LYS A 152 23.66 -3.40 2.13
CA LYS A 152 22.78 -2.35 2.64
C LYS A 152 22.96 -1.03 1.88
N VAL A 153 21.87 -0.44 1.41
CA VAL A 153 21.81 0.95 0.95
C VAL A 153 21.12 1.81 2.03
N VAL A 154 21.68 2.98 2.35
CA VAL A 154 21.18 3.89 3.38
C VAL A 154 20.94 5.27 2.78
N LEU A 155 19.69 5.67 2.62
CA LEU A 155 19.25 7.00 2.20
C LEU A 155 19.01 7.86 3.44
N ASN A 156 20.04 8.59 3.87
CA ASN A 156 19.98 9.50 5.02
C ASN A 156 19.65 10.92 4.53
N ALA A 157 18.41 11.12 4.14
CA ALA A 157 17.94 12.27 3.35
C ALA A 157 18.58 12.43 1.95
N GLY A 158 19.25 11.40 1.46
CA GLY A 158 19.62 11.27 0.05
C GLY A 158 18.51 10.60 -0.76
N GLY A 159 18.65 10.54 -2.07
CA GLY A 159 17.67 9.87 -2.93
C GLY A 159 18.27 8.84 -3.87
N TRP A 160 17.41 7.94 -4.30
CA TRP A 160 17.68 6.88 -5.25
C TRP A 160 16.76 7.05 -6.44
N GLY A 161 17.18 6.72 -7.65
CA GLY A 161 16.33 7.03 -8.79
C GLY A 161 16.87 6.66 -10.15
N GLY A 162 16.40 7.40 -11.15
CA GLY A 162 16.67 7.16 -12.56
C GLY A 162 15.65 6.21 -13.21
N PRO A 163 15.64 6.12 -14.56
CA PRO A 163 14.68 5.32 -15.30
C PRO A 163 14.96 3.82 -15.27
N GLY A 164 16.17 3.39 -14.88
CA GLY A 164 16.53 1.97 -14.86
C GLY A 164 15.94 1.19 -13.67
N LEU A 165 15.89 -0.13 -13.80
CA LEU A 165 15.48 -1.04 -12.74
C LEU A 165 16.56 -1.23 -11.68
N THR A 166 16.15 -1.17 -10.42
CA THR A 166 16.94 -1.62 -9.27
C THR A 166 16.25 -2.77 -8.56
N GLU A 167 16.91 -3.91 -8.42
CA GLU A 167 16.46 -5.04 -7.60
C GLU A 167 17.18 -5.06 -6.25
N VAL A 168 16.43 -4.95 -5.15
CA VAL A 168 16.91 -5.04 -3.78
C VAL A 168 16.65 -6.44 -3.22
N ARG A 169 17.71 -7.21 -3.02
CA ARG A 169 17.73 -8.52 -2.36
C ARG A 169 18.32 -8.47 -0.95
N GLY A 170 19.09 -7.43 -0.65
CA GLY A 170 19.53 -7.06 0.70
C GLY A 170 18.57 -6.08 1.34
N THR A 171 19.10 -5.02 1.95
CA THR A 171 18.29 -4.00 2.62
C THR A 171 18.50 -2.62 2.02
N MET A 172 17.42 -1.89 1.76
CA MET A 172 17.44 -0.45 1.54
C MET A 172 16.76 0.23 2.71
N PHE A 173 17.42 1.21 3.30
CA PHE A 173 16.94 1.94 4.48
C PHE A 173 16.87 3.42 4.16
N ALA A 174 15.69 4.04 4.32
CA ALA A 174 15.48 5.46 4.03
C ALA A 174 14.95 6.17 5.27
N ARG A 175 15.55 7.32 5.61
CA ARG A 175 15.10 8.16 6.71
C ARG A 175 15.27 9.65 6.46
N THR A 176 14.39 10.46 7.04
CA THR A 176 14.55 11.91 7.10
C THR A 176 15.75 12.25 7.99
N SER A 177 16.55 13.23 7.57
CA SER A 177 17.70 13.71 8.32
C SER A 177 17.94 15.19 8.02
N GLY A 178 18.24 15.98 9.07
CA GLY A 178 18.52 17.41 8.91
C GLY A 178 17.37 18.23 8.34
N GLY A 179 16.12 17.77 8.45
CA GLY A 179 14.94 18.42 7.87
C GLY A 179 14.70 18.09 6.38
N PHE A 180 15.52 17.23 5.77
CA PHE A 180 15.38 16.80 4.39
C PHE A 180 14.82 15.38 4.31
N ALA A 181 13.85 15.17 3.41
CA ALA A 181 13.26 13.87 3.13
C ALA A 181 14.08 13.12 2.06
N PRO A 182 14.34 11.81 2.22
CA PRO A 182 14.85 10.99 1.14
C PRO A 182 13.79 10.84 0.03
N GLY A 183 14.22 10.46 -1.17
CA GLY A 183 13.30 10.35 -2.31
C GLY A 183 13.64 9.26 -3.32
N PHE A 184 12.59 8.75 -3.96
CA PHE A 184 12.62 7.87 -5.14
C PHE A 184 12.08 8.64 -6.34
N LEU A 185 12.91 8.90 -7.36
CA LEU A 185 12.56 9.81 -8.45
C LEU A 185 13.26 9.51 -9.78
N THR A 186 12.70 9.98 -10.89
CA THR A 186 13.32 9.86 -12.22
C THR A 186 13.89 11.19 -12.74
N ARG A 187 13.31 12.36 -12.41
CA ARG A 187 13.71 13.67 -13.01
C ARG A 187 14.89 14.35 -12.34
N ARG A 188 15.61 15.18 -13.12
CA ARG A 188 16.71 16.04 -12.67
C ARG A 188 16.20 17.40 -12.18
N CYS A 189 15.73 17.47 -10.94
CA CYS A 189 15.23 18.73 -10.37
C CYS A 189 16.29 19.80 -10.04
N SER A 190 17.59 19.53 -10.26
CA SER A 190 18.67 20.50 -9.97
C SER A 190 19.03 21.41 -11.15
N THR A 191 18.60 21.12 -12.38
CA THR A 191 18.91 21.93 -13.58
C THR A 191 17.77 22.09 -14.56
N GLU A 192 16.73 21.26 -14.47
CA GLU A 192 15.54 21.34 -15.33
C GLU A 192 14.37 21.86 -14.50
N SER A 193 13.47 22.62 -15.13
CA SER A 193 12.25 23.02 -14.44
C SER A 193 11.49 21.75 -14.06
N CYS A 194 11.20 21.55 -12.77
CA CYS A 194 10.30 20.47 -12.31
C CYS A 194 8.83 20.68 -12.76
N ALA A 195 8.60 21.56 -13.73
CA ALA A 195 7.31 21.90 -14.31
C ALA A 195 6.84 20.87 -15.37
N THR A 196 7.76 20.09 -15.96
CA THR A 196 7.40 19.05 -16.95
C THR A 196 7.51 17.66 -16.36
N ALA A 197 6.48 16.84 -16.58
CA ALA A 197 6.42 15.45 -16.14
C ALA A 197 7.58 14.62 -16.70
N ALA A 198 8.03 13.61 -15.95
CA ALA A 198 9.10 12.72 -16.42
C ALA A 198 8.60 11.88 -17.60
N VAL A 199 9.43 11.66 -18.61
CA VAL A 199 9.05 10.84 -19.76
C VAL A 199 9.18 9.34 -19.44
N ASP A 200 10.19 8.98 -18.64
CA ASP A 200 10.54 7.59 -18.34
C ASP A 200 10.20 7.20 -16.90
N ARG A 201 9.69 5.98 -16.72
CA ARG A 201 9.37 5.39 -15.42
C ARG A 201 10.57 4.59 -14.90
N GLY A 202 11.03 4.92 -13.70
CA GLY A 202 11.97 4.09 -12.94
C GLY A 202 11.27 3.04 -12.08
N VAL A 203 11.96 1.93 -11.82
CA VAL A 203 11.40 0.81 -11.04
C VAL A 203 12.36 0.34 -9.95
N LEU A 204 11.88 0.31 -8.71
CA LEU A 204 12.52 -0.37 -7.59
C LEU A 204 11.77 -1.67 -7.29
N VAL A 205 12.46 -2.80 -7.38
CA VAL A 205 11.93 -4.12 -7.03
C VAL A 205 12.52 -4.56 -5.70
N ILE A 206 11.69 -4.76 -4.69
CA ILE A 206 12.08 -5.40 -3.43
C ILE A 206 11.87 -6.91 -3.61
N ALA A 207 12.96 -7.65 -3.82
CA ALA A 207 12.92 -9.09 -4.08
C ALA A 207 12.43 -9.90 -2.86
N ASN A 208 12.20 -11.21 -3.03
CA ASN A 208 11.60 -12.08 -2.01
C ASN A 208 12.22 -11.98 -0.60
N ALA A 209 13.55 -11.85 -0.51
CA ALA A 209 14.30 -11.68 0.74
C ALA A 209 14.74 -10.24 0.99
N GLY A 210 14.42 -9.33 0.06
CA GLY A 210 14.77 -7.92 0.15
C GLY A 210 13.88 -7.16 1.11
N GLU A 211 14.43 -6.09 1.67
CA GLU A 211 13.72 -5.21 2.59
C GLU A 211 13.89 -3.75 2.19
N LEU A 212 12.80 -2.98 2.21
CA LEU A 212 12.81 -1.53 2.19
C LEU A 212 12.26 -1.01 3.53
N LEU A 213 13.11 -0.33 4.29
CA LEU A 213 12.81 0.14 5.63
C LEU A 213 12.70 1.66 5.61
N LEU A 214 11.50 2.19 5.86
CA LEU A 214 11.23 3.62 5.94
C LEU A 214 11.12 4.01 7.42
N ASP A 215 12.05 4.83 7.87
CA ASP A 215 12.23 5.19 9.28
C ASP A 215 12.19 6.70 9.43
N LYS A 216 11.53 7.20 10.48
CA LYS A 216 11.62 8.61 10.90
C LYS A 216 11.35 9.62 9.79
N GLY A 217 10.07 9.95 9.61
CA GLY A 217 9.58 11.02 8.73
C GLY A 217 9.23 10.57 7.32
N GLY A 218 9.00 11.54 6.44
CA GLY A 218 8.52 11.28 5.09
C GLY A 218 9.62 10.83 4.13
N VAL A 219 9.25 9.88 3.27
CA VAL A 219 10.01 9.48 2.09
C VAL A 219 9.19 9.82 0.85
N ASN A 220 9.78 10.55 -0.09
CA ASN A 220 9.06 10.97 -1.30
C ASN A 220 9.14 9.88 -2.37
N LEU A 221 8.02 9.55 -2.99
CA LEU A 221 7.94 8.74 -4.20
C LEU A 221 7.36 9.65 -5.29
N VAL A 222 8.15 9.95 -6.32
CA VAL A 222 7.80 11.00 -7.29
C VAL A 222 8.11 10.57 -8.72
N ASP A 223 7.65 11.35 -9.69
CA ASP A 223 8.03 11.22 -11.11
C ASP A 223 7.72 9.86 -11.76
N TYR A 224 6.48 9.38 -11.59
CA TYR A 224 6.01 8.07 -12.10
C TYR A 224 6.78 6.85 -11.59
N TYR A 225 7.70 7.04 -10.65
CA TYR A 225 8.51 5.97 -10.12
C TYR A 225 7.63 4.88 -9.51
N ALA A 226 8.02 3.63 -9.72
CA ALA A 226 7.27 2.47 -9.26
C ALA A 226 8.07 1.66 -8.25
N ILE A 227 7.42 1.25 -7.16
CA ILE A 227 7.96 0.28 -6.21
C ILE A 227 7.16 -1.02 -6.34
N ARG A 228 7.82 -2.11 -6.69
CA ARG A 228 7.26 -3.46 -6.71
C ARG A 228 7.81 -4.28 -5.55
N VAL A 229 6.95 -4.88 -4.76
CA VAL A 229 7.34 -5.52 -3.49
C VAL A 229 6.98 -6.99 -3.53
N HIS A 230 8.00 -7.84 -3.60
CA HIS A 230 7.91 -9.28 -3.33
C HIS A 230 8.40 -9.62 -1.91
N GLY A 231 9.30 -8.80 -1.36
CA GLY A 231 9.82 -8.93 0.01
C GLY A 231 9.00 -8.15 1.03
N LEU A 232 9.69 -7.28 1.78
CA LEU A 232 9.10 -6.49 2.86
C LEU A 232 9.34 -4.99 2.63
N VAL A 233 8.29 -4.19 2.78
CA VAL A 233 8.39 -2.77 3.09
C VAL A 233 7.94 -2.56 4.52
N ARG A 234 8.70 -1.86 5.36
CA ARG A 234 8.32 -1.54 6.73
C ARG A 234 8.35 -0.05 7.01
N LEU A 235 7.27 0.50 7.57
CA LEU A 235 7.18 1.86 8.09
C LEU A 235 7.40 1.83 9.61
N SER A 236 8.39 2.55 10.13
CA SER A 236 8.75 2.55 11.55
C SER A 236 9.10 3.95 12.07
N ASN A 237 8.96 4.18 13.38
CA ASN A 237 9.29 5.44 14.07
C ASN A 237 8.78 6.69 13.32
N ASP A 238 7.49 6.79 13.04
CA ASP A 238 6.86 7.89 12.27
C ASP A 238 7.30 8.00 10.79
N GLY A 239 8.01 6.99 10.25
CA GLY A 239 8.23 6.80 8.82
C GLY A 239 6.93 6.70 8.01
N TYR A 240 6.86 7.38 6.87
CA TYR A 240 5.75 7.29 5.92
C TYR A 240 6.23 7.46 4.47
N LEU A 241 5.41 7.06 3.50
CA LEU A 241 5.64 7.31 2.08
C LEU A 241 4.69 8.39 1.59
N ALA A 242 5.21 9.47 1.01
CA ALA A 242 4.45 10.51 0.32
C ALA A 242 4.60 10.28 -1.18
N ALA A 243 3.52 9.88 -1.84
CA ALA A 243 3.51 9.42 -3.21
C ALA A 243 2.74 10.38 -4.13
N ASP A 244 3.48 10.99 -5.05
CA ASP A 244 2.97 11.97 -6.00
C ASP A 244 2.11 11.34 -7.10
N HIS A 245 1.45 12.17 -7.90
CA HIS A 245 0.66 11.75 -9.06
C HIS A 245 1.47 10.88 -10.02
N GLY A 246 0.80 9.92 -10.67
CA GLY A 246 1.41 9.00 -11.65
C GLY A 246 2.31 7.90 -11.07
N THR A 247 2.68 7.95 -9.78
CA THR A 247 3.53 6.95 -9.12
C THR A 247 2.79 5.65 -8.81
N ARG A 248 3.55 4.58 -8.54
CA ARG A 248 2.99 3.24 -8.27
C ARG A 248 3.65 2.54 -7.10
N PHE A 249 2.83 1.90 -6.29
CA PHE A 249 3.27 0.96 -5.26
C PHE A 249 2.50 -0.35 -5.40
N GLU A 250 3.21 -1.45 -5.62
CA GLU A 250 2.62 -2.74 -5.96
C GLU A 250 3.13 -3.83 -5.01
N LEU A 251 2.25 -4.35 -4.16
CA LEU A 251 2.52 -5.59 -3.43
C LEU A 251 2.26 -6.77 -4.37
N GLN A 252 3.24 -7.65 -4.53
CA GLN A 252 3.22 -8.75 -5.49
C GLN A 252 3.42 -10.11 -4.79
N PRO A 253 2.87 -11.21 -5.32
CA PRO A 253 3.23 -12.55 -4.86
C PRO A 253 4.74 -12.78 -4.96
N ARG A 254 5.34 -13.58 -4.06
CA ARG A 254 6.75 -13.94 -4.21
C ARG A 254 6.97 -14.69 -5.51
N THR A 255 8.10 -14.45 -6.16
CA THR A 255 8.45 -15.11 -7.43
C THR A 255 8.69 -16.62 -7.26
N ALA A 256 8.95 -17.05 -6.02
CA ALA A 256 9.03 -18.45 -5.63
C ALA A 256 8.30 -18.68 -4.30
N GLY A 257 7.55 -19.78 -4.21
CA GLY A 257 6.77 -20.14 -3.03
C GLY A 257 5.33 -19.57 -3.03
N SER A 258 4.62 -19.79 -1.93
CA SER A 258 3.23 -19.35 -1.73
C SER A 258 3.10 -18.07 -0.91
N GLU A 259 4.22 -17.47 -0.54
CA GLU A 259 4.26 -16.24 0.23
C GLU A 259 4.04 -15.03 -0.68
N VAL A 260 3.73 -13.88 -0.07
CA VAL A 260 3.46 -12.64 -0.78
C VAL A 260 4.35 -11.52 -0.25
N GLY A 261 4.58 -10.51 -1.06
CA GLY A 261 5.18 -9.26 -0.62
C GLY A 261 4.30 -8.53 0.38
N SER A 262 4.94 -7.78 1.27
CA SER A 262 4.26 -7.21 2.43
C SER A 262 4.61 -5.74 2.66
N LEU A 263 3.61 -4.99 3.11
CA LEU A 263 3.74 -3.68 3.73
C LEU A 263 3.39 -3.82 5.21
N GLU A 264 4.39 -3.66 6.08
CA GLU A 264 4.21 -3.61 7.53
C GLU A 264 4.25 -2.16 8.03
N ILE A 265 3.24 -1.74 8.76
CA ILE A 265 3.12 -0.41 9.35
C ILE A 265 3.26 -0.55 10.86
N ASP A 266 4.44 -0.23 11.38
CA ASP A 266 4.80 -0.39 12.80
C ASP A 266 4.68 0.93 13.60
N ASN A 267 4.08 1.95 13.01
CA ASN A 267 3.90 3.29 13.56
C ASN A 267 2.51 3.82 13.19
N ASP A 268 2.30 5.14 13.29
CA ASP A 268 1.07 5.82 12.85
C ASP A 268 1.27 6.59 11.52
N GLY A 269 2.32 6.24 10.77
CA GLY A 269 2.56 6.71 9.41
C GLY A 269 1.69 5.99 8.39
N GLY A 270 1.85 6.31 7.11
CA GLY A 270 1.00 5.75 6.06
C GLY A 270 1.59 5.86 4.66
N TYR A 271 0.75 5.59 3.69
CA TYR A 271 0.96 5.94 2.29
C TYR A 271 0.06 7.13 2.01
N TYR A 272 0.67 8.30 1.84
CA TYR A 272 -0.05 9.55 1.65
C TYR A 272 0.10 10.02 0.23
N GLU A 273 -0.93 10.66 -0.27
CA GLU A 273 -0.85 11.38 -1.54
C GLU A 273 0.09 12.57 -1.35
N GLY A 274 1.10 12.67 -2.21
CA GLY A 274 2.06 13.76 -2.25
C GLY A 274 1.55 14.94 -3.08
N ALA A 275 2.42 15.91 -3.34
CA ALA A 275 2.06 17.15 -4.05
C ALA A 275 2.87 17.29 -5.34
N THR A 276 2.22 17.53 -6.48
CA THR A 276 2.93 17.92 -7.72
C THR A 276 2.27 19.03 -8.53
N PRO A 277 3.05 19.78 -9.34
CA PRO A 277 2.56 20.85 -10.22
C PRO A 277 1.89 20.37 -11.52
N ALA A 278 1.96 19.07 -11.86
CA ALA A 278 1.44 18.54 -13.11
C ALA A 278 -0.07 18.27 -12.97
N VAL A 279 -0.88 19.17 -13.51
CA VAL A 279 -2.35 19.22 -13.35
C VAL A 279 -3.11 18.12 -14.09
N ASP A 280 -2.43 17.34 -14.95
CA ASP A 280 -3.05 16.44 -15.92
C ASP A 280 -2.91 14.95 -15.58
N GLU A 281 -2.37 14.61 -14.41
CA GLU A 281 -2.10 13.22 -14.04
C GLU A 281 -3.03 12.70 -12.94
N GLY A 282 -3.45 11.44 -13.07
CA GLY A 282 -4.23 10.76 -12.04
C GLY A 282 -3.43 10.60 -10.73
N LEU A 283 -4.15 10.42 -9.63
CA LEU A 283 -3.58 10.12 -8.31
C LEU A 283 -2.57 8.95 -8.38
N SER A 284 -1.69 8.87 -7.38
CA SER A 284 -0.82 7.70 -7.23
C SER A 284 -1.63 6.40 -7.14
N VAL A 285 -1.05 5.29 -7.60
CA VAL A 285 -1.73 3.99 -7.65
C VAL A 285 -1.13 3.02 -6.64
N PHE A 286 -1.98 2.43 -5.80
CA PHE A 286 -1.61 1.35 -4.89
C PHE A 286 -2.28 0.03 -5.33
N ILE A 287 -1.48 -0.97 -5.69
CA ILE A 287 -1.95 -2.31 -6.07
C ILE A 287 -1.60 -3.28 -4.96
N ASN A 288 -2.61 -3.83 -4.29
CA ASN A 288 -2.41 -4.87 -3.30
C ASN A 288 -2.67 -6.27 -3.89
N ASN A 289 -1.62 -6.98 -4.28
CA ASN A 289 -1.64 -8.43 -4.52
C ASN A 289 -0.87 -9.20 -3.44
N GLY A 290 -0.64 -8.59 -2.29
CA GLY A 290 0.11 -9.17 -1.19
C GLY A 290 -0.52 -8.88 0.17
N TRP A 291 0.29 -8.52 1.16
CA TRP A 291 -0.17 -8.38 2.54
C TRP A 291 0.12 -7.00 3.13
N ILE A 292 -0.93 -6.28 3.54
CA ILE A 292 -0.80 -5.06 4.35
C ILE A 292 -1.03 -5.44 5.81
N ARG A 293 -0.15 -5.02 6.71
CA ARG A 293 -0.27 -5.31 8.14
C ARG A 293 0.04 -4.08 9.00
N LYS A 294 -0.93 -3.62 9.81
CA LYS A 294 -0.69 -2.61 10.85
C LYS A 294 -0.28 -3.31 12.15
N THR A 295 0.99 -3.23 12.53
CA THR A 295 1.59 -3.99 13.65
C THR A 295 1.83 -3.16 14.89
N GLY A 296 2.18 -1.88 14.73
CA GLY A 296 2.56 -0.97 15.80
C GLY A 296 1.75 0.33 15.75
N GLY A 297 2.03 1.29 16.62
CA GLY A 297 1.31 2.57 16.72
C GLY A 297 -0.14 2.45 17.25
N ALA A 298 -0.62 3.48 17.95
CA ALA A 298 -1.96 3.49 18.56
C ALA A 298 -2.97 4.34 17.79
N GLY A 299 -2.48 5.24 16.94
CA GLY A 299 -3.26 6.11 16.07
C GLY A 299 -3.70 5.44 14.78
N THR A 300 -3.86 6.25 13.74
CA THR A 300 -4.44 5.84 12.46
C THR A 300 -3.38 5.89 11.37
N SER A 301 -3.28 4.80 10.62
CA SER A 301 -2.53 4.74 9.36
C SER A 301 -3.48 4.71 8.18
N ILE A 302 -3.08 5.37 7.10
CA ILE A 302 -3.91 5.58 5.91
C ILE A 302 -3.14 5.13 4.68
N VAL A 303 -3.86 4.57 3.72
CA VAL A 303 -3.40 4.46 2.33
C VAL A 303 -4.29 5.36 1.49
N SER A 304 -3.73 6.48 1.00
CA SER A 304 -4.39 7.43 0.12
C SER A 304 -3.83 7.27 -1.31
N ALA A 305 -4.60 6.60 -2.17
CA ALA A 305 -4.22 6.29 -3.54
C ALA A 305 -5.44 5.85 -4.37
N VAL A 306 -5.32 5.82 -5.69
CA VAL A 306 -6.14 4.92 -6.53
C VAL A 306 -5.79 3.49 -6.15
N TYR A 307 -6.72 2.82 -5.48
CA TYR A 307 -6.48 1.52 -4.89
C TYR A 307 -7.09 0.38 -5.71
N SER A 308 -6.33 -0.70 -5.87
CA SER A 308 -6.84 -1.96 -6.43
C SER A 308 -6.33 -3.16 -5.65
N ALA A 309 -7.14 -4.22 -5.62
CA ALA A 309 -6.87 -5.45 -4.90
C ALA A 309 -6.98 -6.66 -5.83
N GLY A 310 -5.95 -7.49 -5.87
CA GLY A 310 -6.01 -8.79 -6.55
C GLY A 310 -6.45 -9.93 -5.64
N ALA A 311 -6.56 -11.13 -6.22
CA ALA A 311 -7.00 -12.34 -5.53
C ALA A 311 -6.08 -12.78 -4.36
N GLY A 312 -4.80 -12.39 -4.38
CA GLY A 312 -3.83 -12.66 -3.32
C GLY A 312 -3.82 -11.64 -2.18
N SER A 313 -4.69 -10.63 -2.24
CA SER A 313 -4.69 -9.53 -1.27
C SER A 313 -5.11 -9.97 0.14
N ARG A 314 -4.38 -9.49 1.13
CA ARG A 314 -4.68 -9.66 2.55
C ARG A 314 -4.41 -8.36 3.29
N VAL A 315 -5.23 -8.09 4.31
CA VAL A 315 -5.04 -6.95 5.22
C VAL A 315 -5.23 -7.43 6.65
N ASP A 316 -4.28 -7.15 7.53
CA ASP A 316 -4.35 -7.47 8.97
C ASP A 316 -4.13 -6.20 9.81
N VAL A 317 -4.95 -5.98 10.82
CA VAL A 317 -4.88 -4.83 11.74
C VAL A 317 -4.66 -5.32 13.17
N ASP A 318 -3.41 -5.42 13.57
CA ASP A 318 -3.01 -5.88 14.90
C ASP A 318 -2.84 -4.73 15.90
N SER A 319 -2.63 -3.50 15.40
CA SER A 319 -2.57 -2.29 16.23
C SER A 319 -3.30 -1.09 15.62
N GLY A 320 -3.57 -0.08 16.47
CA GLY A 320 -4.23 1.18 16.10
C GLY A 320 -5.47 1.05 15.22
N THR A 321 -5.51 1.93 14.22
CA THR A 321 -6.50 1.96 13.14
C THR A 321 -5.77 1.88 11.80
N LEU A 322 -6.30 1.11 10.84
CA LEU A 322 -5.88 1.16 9.44
C LEU A 322 -7.07 1.59 8.58
N ALA A 323 -6.87 2.57 7.72
CA ALA A 323 -7.87 3.05 6.77
C ALA A 323 -7.37 2.87 5.34
N LEU A 324 -8.19 2.23 4.50
CA LEU A 324 -7.92 2.04 3.05
C LEU A 324 -9.03 2.72 2.23
N PRO A 325 -8.83 3.02 0.94
CA PRO A 325 -9.86 3.67 0.12
C PRO A 325 -11.13 2.81 -0.02
N ASP A 326 -12.26 3.45 -0.32
CA ASP A 326 -13.54 2.75 -0.51
C ASP A 326 -13.46 1.65 -1.56
N GLY A 327 -14.15 0.54 -1.31
CA GLY A 327 -14.13 -0.63 -2.20
C GLY A 327 -12.84 -1.47 -2.16
N ALA A 328 -11.85 -1.09 -1.34
CA ALA A 328 -10.63 -1.86 -1.11
C ALA A 328 -10.87 -3.24 -0.46
N VAL A 329 -9.83 -4.07 -0.51
CA VAL A 329 -9.70 -5.51 -0.14
C VAL A 329 -10.76 -6.07 0.79
N LYS A 330 -11.30 -7.23 0.40
CA LYS A 330 -12.17 -8.09 1.21
C LYS A 330 -11.66 -9.53 1.00
N PRO A 331 -11.18 -10.27 2.02
CA PRO A 331 -11.33 -10.05 3.47
C PRO A 331 -10.17 -9.32 4.19
N VAL A 332 -10.50 -8.62 5.28
CA VAL A 332 -9.56 -8.00 6.25
C VAL A 332 -9.61 -8.75 7.58
N HIS A 333 -8.50 -8.87 8.31
CA HIS A 333 -8.45 -9.34 9.69
C HIS A 333 -8.23 -8.16 10.65
N VAL A 334 -9.04 -8.03 11.69
CA VAL A 334 -8.90 -6.96 12.69
C VAL A 334 -8.79 -7.57 14.09
N ALA A 335 -7.66 -7.32 14.75
CA ALA A 335 -7.44 -7.77 16.11
C ALA A 335 -8.37 -7.05 17.11
N ARG A 336 -8.56 -7.66 18.28
CA ARG A 336 -9.48 -7.17 19.30
C ARG A 336 -9.18 -5.72 19.71
N GLY A 337 -10.22 -4.89 19.64
CA GLY A 337 -10.14 -3.47 20.02
C GLY A 337 -9.45 -2.56 19.00
N LYS A 338 -9.02 -3.10 17.86
CA LYS A 338 -8.46 -2.35 16.74
C LYS A 338 -9.55 -1.98 15.74
N ARG A 339 -9.22 -1.09 14.81
CA ARG A 339 -10.20 -0.55 13.87
C ARG A 339 -9.70 -0.65 12.44
N TYR A 340 -10.60 -1.03 11.55
CA TYR A 340 -10.42 -0.91 10.11
C TYR A 340 -11.50 0.03 9.59
N GLY A 341 -11.13 0.92 8.69
CA GLY A 341 -12.04 1.90 8.12
C GLY A 341 -11.78 2.13 6.64
N THR A 342 -12.71 2.84 6.04
CA THR A 342 -12.56 3.49 4.76
C THR A 342 -11.91 4.86 5.01
N ALA A 343 -10.99 5.28 4.14
CA ALA A 343 -10.29 6.54 4.29
C ALA A 343 -10.73 7.53 3.20
N SER A 344 -11.14 8.71 3.63
CA SER A 344 -10.91 9.97 2.92
C SER A 344 -9.89 10.79 3.73
N CYS A 345 -9.01 11.52 3.04
CA CYS A 345 -8.04 12.41 3.68
C CYS A 345 -8.64 13.82 3.79
N SER A 346 -8.56 14.44 4.97
CA SER A 346 -8.57 15.90 5.10
C SER A 346 -7.15 16.34 5.32
N TYR A 347 -6.74 17.33 4.55
CA TYR A 347 -5.50 18.05 4.77
C TYR A 347 -5.80 19.22 5.69
N ASP A 348 -4.99 19.39 6.74
CA ASP A 348 -4.93 20.67 7.46
C ASP A 348 -3.85 21.57 6.83
N ASP A 349 -3.64 22.76 7.40
CA ASP A 349 -2.60 23.70 6.94
C ASP A 349 -1.17 23.14 7.06
N SER A 350 -0.99 21.97 7.70
CA SER A 350 0.28 21.27 7.80
C SER A 350 0.47 20.18 6.73
N TYR A 351 -0.50 20.03 5.80
CA TYR A 351 -0.51 19.00 4.75
C TYR A 351 -0.44 17.56 5.28
N VAL A 352 -0.77 17.36 6.55
CA VAL A 352 -0.84 16.03 7.14
C VAL A 352 -2.21 15.44 6.80
N CYS A 353 -2.23 14.34 6.03
CA CYS A 353 -3.48 13.61 5.83
C CYS A 353 -3.96 13.06 7.18
N THR A 354 -5.08 13.60 7.66
CA THR A 354 -5.83 13.02 8.76
C THR A 354 -6.98 12.22 8.19
N ALA A 355 -7.13 10.98 8.66
CA ALA A 355 -8.27 10.14 8.26
C ALA A 355 -9.54 10.85 8.71
N VAL A 356 -10.35 11.26 7.74
CA VAL A 356 -11.69 11.75 8.03
C VAL A 356 -12.57 10.53 8.01
N THR A 357 -13.19 10.24 9.15
CA THR A 357 -14.52 9.65 9.09
C THR A 357 -15.46 10.79 8.74
N ASP A 358 -15.70 11.05 7.46
CA ASP A 358 -16.67 12.05 7.04
C ASP A 358 -18.05 11.40 7.09
N PRO A 359 -18.94 11.76 8.03
CA PRO A 359 -20.28 11.19 8.10
C PRO A 359 -21.06 11.38 6.80
N GLY A 360 -20.77 12.42 6.02
CA GLY A 360 -21.40 12.70 4.73
C GLY A 360 -20.93 11.81 3.56
N VAL A 361 -19.78 11.13 3.70
CA VAL A 361 -19.26 10.17 2.71
C VAL A 361 -19.37 8.73 3.23
N ASP A 362 -18.98 8.50 4.48
CA ASP A 362 -19.16 7.23 5.19
C ASP A 362 -20.61 7.11 5.68
N LEU A 363 -21.56 6.98 4.76
CA LEU A 363 -22.97 6.94 5.13
C LEU A 363 -23.30 5.74 6.04
N GLN A 364 -22.43 4.73 6.13
CA GLN A 364 -22.53 3.62 7.07
C GLN A 364 -21.17 3.12 7.57
N ALA A 365 -21.13 2.68 8.83
CA ALA A 365 -19.94 2.04 9.41
C ALA A 365 -20.30 0.82 10.27
N VAL A 366 -19.38 -0.14 10.41
CA VAL A 366 -19.55 -1.30 11.29
C VAL A 366 -18.37 -1.40 12.25
N THR A 367 -18.69 -1.59 13.53
CA THR A 367 -17.74 -2.05 14.55
C THR A 367 -18.11 -3.47 14.96
N PHE A 368 -17.15 -4.38 14.93
CA PHE A 368 -17.30 -5.71 15.51
C PHE A 368 -16.49 -5.82 16.80
N ARG A 369 -17.08 -6.40 17.84
CA ARG A 369 -16.39 -6.74 19.08
C ARG A 369 -16.59 -8.23 19.34
N ASP A 370 -15.48 -8.95 19.44
CA ASP A 370 -15.46 -10.34 19.82
C ASP A 370 -15.94 -10.52 21.29
N PRO A 371 -16.50 -11.69 21.63
CA PRO A 371 -16.76 -12.03 23.02
C PRO A 371 -15.44 -11.99 23.80
N ARG A 372 -15.42 -11.37 24.99
CA ARG A 372 -14.20 -11.22 25.80
C ARG A 372 -13.45 -12.53 26.09
N SER A 373 -14.11 -13.68 25.90
CA SER A 373 -13.63 -15.02 26.20
C SER A 373 -13.39 -15.89 24.97
N ASP A 374 -13.16 -15.31 23.78
CA ASP A 374 -12.73 -16.06 22.60
C ASP A 374 -11.21 -16.28 22.67
N PRO A 375 -10.72 -17.47 23.07
CA PRO A 375 -9.30 -17.70 23.33
C PRO A 375 -8.47 -17.86 22.04
N GLY A 376 -9.13 -18.11 20.90
CA GLY A 376 -8.48 -18.30 19.60
C GLY A 376 -8.49 -17.06 18.71
N GLY A 377 -9.27 -16.03 19.09
CA GLY A 377 -9.49 -14.82 18.28
C GLY A 377 -10.31 -15.12 17.03
N ALA A 378 -11.50 -14.52 16.92
CA ALA A 378 -12.30 -14.64 15.70
C ALA A 378 -11.61 -13.89 14.54
N LYS A 379 -11.53 -14.50 13.36
CA LYS A 379 -11.09 -13.79 12.14
C LYS A 379 -12.28 -13.09 11.51
N VAL A 380 -12.40 -11.79 11.74
CA VAL A 380 -13.58 -11.01 11.36
C VAL A 380 -13.36 -10.31 10.04
N GLU A 381 -14.23 -10.57 9.07
CA GLU A 381 -14.38 -9.83 7.83
C GLU A 381 -15.65 -8.97 7.92
N ALA A 382 -15.52 -7.65 7.72
CA ALA A 382 -16.66 -6.72 7.70
C ALA A 382 -16.61 -5.85 6.44
N HIS A 383 -17.70 -5.80 5.67
CA HIS A 383 -17.78 -4.97 4.49
C HIS A 383 -19.22 -4.66 4.05
N GLN A 384 -19.41 -3.51 3.40
CA GLN A 384 -20.62 -3.22 2.62
C GLN A 384 -20.71 -4.17 1.41
N SER A 385 -21.92 -4.64 1.12
CA SER A 385 -22.26 -5.52 0.00
C SER A 385 -23.28 -4.82 -0.92
N PRO A 386 -22.86 -3.75 -1.64
CA PRO A 386 -23.72 -3.03 -2.55
C PRO A 386 -24.24 -3.96 -3.66
N GLY A 387 -25.50 -3.78 -4.05
CA GLY A 387 -26.12 -4.57 -5.11
C GLY A 387 -26.43 -6.03 -4.74
N ASP A 388 -26.52 -6.39 -3.46
CA ASP A 388 -27.01 -7.71 -3.04
C ASP A 388 -28.40 -7.99 -3.64
N PRO A 389 -28.55 -8.94 -4.58
CA PRO A 389 -29.79 -9.14 -5.33
C PRO A 389 -30.95 -9.65 -4.47
N HIS A 390 -30.67 -10.09 -3.25
CA HIS A 390 -31.71 -10.51 -2.31
C HIS A 390 -31.97 -9.49 -1.20
N ALA A 391 -31.37 -8.31 -1.27
CA ALA A 391 -31.69 -7.23 -0.35
C ALA A 391 -33.18 -6.85 -0.49
N PRO A 392 -33.93 -6.75 0.62
CA PRO A 392 -35.32 -6.33 0.56
C PRO A 392 -35.43 -4.86 0.15
N SER A 393 -36.60 -4.44 -0.36
CA SER A 393 -36.86 -3.05 -0.70
C SER A 393 -36.97 -2.14 0.54
N GLY A 394 -36.56 -0.88 0.37
CA GLY A 394 -36.63 0.15 1.40
C GLY A 394 -35.61 -0.03 2.54
N ILE A 395 -34.46 -0.63 2.25
CA ILE A 395 -33.37 -0.73 3.21
C ILE A 395 -32.69 0.62 3.45
N ILE A 396 -32.05 0.75 4.61
CA ILE A 396 -31.23 1.89 4.99
C ILE A 396 -29.80 1.59 4.52
N GLY A 397 -29.30 2.37 3.55
CA GLY A 397 -28.01 2.20 2.87
C GLY A 397 -27.79 0.78 2.33
N ASP A 398 -26.57 0.26 2.44
CA ASP A 398 -26.20 -1.06 1.92
C ASP A 398 -26.25 -2.18 2.98
N PRO A 399 -26.47 -3.44 2.56
CA PRO A 399 -26.27 -4.59 3.44
C PRO A 399 -24.81 -4.70 3.89
N MET A 400 -24.59 -4.98 5.16
CA MET A 400 -23.28 -5.21 5.74
C MET A 400 -23.02 -6.71 5.92
N THR A 401 -22.03 -7.26 5.23
CA THR A 401 -21.48 -8.58 5.55
C THR A 401 -20.58 -8.46 6.76
N VAL A 402 -20.86 -9.22 7.81
CA VAL A 402 -19.99 -9.38 8.97
C VAL A 402 -19.78 -10.87 9.20
N HIS A 403 -18.69 -11.38 8.63
CA HIS A 403 -18.21 -12.74 8.76
C HIS A 403 -17.13 -12.86 9.82
N ALA A 404 -17.04 -14.00 10.51
CA ALA A 404 -16.12 -14.24 11.60
C ALA A 404 -15.83 -15.74 11.67
N GLN A 405 -14.66 -16.14 11.21
CA GLN A 405 -14.24 -17.55 11.29
C GLN A 405 -13.80 -17.87 12.72
N ARG A 406 -14.15 -19.08 13.17
CA ARG A 406 -13.81 -19.61 14.50
C ARG A 406 -14.39 -18.80 15.67
N LEU A 407 -15.41 -17.98 15.43
CA LEU A 407 -16.07 -17.20 16.47
C LEU A 407 -16.65 -18.13 17.55
N VAL A 408 -16.18 -17.99 18.79
CA VAL A 408 -16.74 -18.69 19.96
C VAL A 408 -17.67 -17.76 20.73
N ALA A 409 -18.91 -17.62 20.25
CA ALA A 409 -19.94 -16.79 20.87
C ALA A 409 -21.10 -17.62 21.44
N THR A 410 -21.61 -17.23 22.61
CA THR A 410 -22.75 -17.90 23.27
C THR A 410 -23.84 -16.88 23.60
N ALA A 411 -25.03 -17.33 24.04
CA ALA A 411 -26.11 -16.41 24.41
C ALA A 411 -25.68 -15.47 25.54
N ALA A 412 -25.00 -16.02 26.55
CA ALA A 412 -24.48 -15.27 27.70
C ALA A 412 -23.27 -14.40 27.34
N ARG A 413 -22.52 -14.75 26.29
CA ARG A 413 -21.32 -14.04 25.83
C ARG A 413 -21.38 -13.87 24.30
N PRO A 414 -22.27 -13.00 23.80
CA PRO A 414 -22.43 -12.80 22.36
C PRO A 414 -21.32 -11.88 21.83
N ALA A 415 -21.03 -12.00 20.54
CA ALA A 415 -20.32 -10.95 19.81
C ALA A 415 -21.22 -9.71 19.69
N ILE A 416 -20.61 -8.53 19.58
CA ILE A 416 -21.34 -7.27 19.44
C ILE A 416 -21.00 -6.64 18.10
N ILE A 417 -22.02 -6.32 17.32
CA ILE A 417 -21.92 -5.56 16.09
C ILE A 417 -22.59 -4.21 16.34
N GLU A 418 -21.87 -3.11 16.16
CA GLU A 418 -22.45 -1.77 16.15
C GLU A 418 -22.48 -1.30 14.70
N ILE A 419 -23.68 -1.06 14.16
CA ILE A 419 -23.88 -0.52 12.80
C ILE A 419 -24.25 0.96 12.96
N ARG A 420 -23.42 1.86 12.45
CA ARG A 420 -23.74 3.29 12.32
C ARG A 420 -24.40 3.52 10.97
N TYR A 421 -25.49 4.27 10.98
CA TYR A 421 -26.12 4.84 9.80
C TYR A 421 -26.06 6.36 9.93
N ASP A 422 -25.56 7.03 8.91
CA ASP A 422 -25.59 8.48 8.81
C ASP A 422 -27.04 9.00 8.80
N ALA A 423 -27.24 10.18 9.36
CA ALA A 423 -28.55 10.82 9.48
C ALA A 423 -29.29 10.93 8.14
N SER A 424 -28.57 11.16 7.02
CA SER A 424 -29.16 11.32 5.69
C SER A 424 -29.79 10.03 5.15
N LEU A 425 -29.37 8.85 5.63
CA LEU A 425 -29.94 7.57 5.23
C LEU A 425 -31.23 7.20 5.96
N LEU A 426 -31.48 7.81 7.13
CA LEU A 426 -32.47 7.29 8.08
C LEU A 426 -33.91 7.58 7.69
N GLY A 427 -34.18 8.64 6.93
CA GLY A 427 -35.55 9.12 6.73
C GLY A 427 -36.27 9.32 8.08
N ALA A 428 -37.39 8.62 8.29
CA ALA A 428 -38.16 8.66 9.54
C ALA A 428 -37.72 7.63 10.61
N GLN A 429 -36.61 6.92 10.40
CA GLN A 429 -36.18 5.84 11.28
C GLN A 429 -35.54 6.37 12.56
N THR A 430 -35.85 5.70 13.67
CA THR A 430 -35.40 6.05 15.02
C THR A 430 -34.81 4.82 15.72
N PRO A 431 -34.12 4.99 16.86
CA PRO A 431 -33.71 3.87 17.70
C PRO A 431 -34.85 2.92 18.09
N ALA A 432 -36.11 3.35 18.06
CA ALA A 432 -37.29 2.52 18.37
C ALA A 432 -37.88 1.84 17.13
N THR A 433 -37.81 2.46 15.95
CA THR A 433 -38.52 1.99 14.74
C THR A 433 -37.65 1.18 13.78
N VAL A 434 -36.33 1.41 13.77
CA VAL A 434 -35.40 0.72 12.86
C VAL A 434 -35.55 -0.79 12.99
N LYS A 435 -35.63 -1.54 11.89
CA LYS A 435 -35.64 -3.00 11.90
C LYS A 435 -34.30 -3.50 11.40
N ILE A 436 -33.69 -4.43 12.13
CA ILE A 436 -32.53 -5.16 11.62
C ILE A 436 -33.01 -6.49 11.05
N LEU A 437 -32.59 -6.74 9.82
CA LEU A 437 -32.79 -8.01 9.13
C LEU A 437 -31.44 -8.71 9.01
N ARG A 438 -31.47 -10.04 9.09
CA ARG A 438 -30.31 -10.91 9.01
C ARG A 438 -30.52 -11.95 7.91
N ARG A 439 -29.52 -12.14 7.05
CA ARG A 439 -29.45 -13.30 6.14
C ARG A 439 -28.30 -14.18 6.54
N ALA A 440 -28.59 -15.44 6.88
CA ALA A 440 -27.58 -16.42 7.24
C ALA A 440 -26.70 -16.74 6.02
N THR A 441 -25.45 -17.13 6.26
CA THR A 441 -24.56 -17.59 5.18
C THR A 441 -25.18 -18.78 4.47
N GLY A 442 -25.21 -18.76 3.13
CA GLY A 442 -25.80 -19.82 2.31
C GLY A 442 -27.31 -19.73 2.10
N THR A 443 -28.00 -18.74 2.68
CA THR A 443 -29.45 -18.53 2.46
C THR A 443 -29.69 -17.30 1.58
N THR A 444 -30.83 -17.24 0.92
CA THR A 444 -31.26 -16.08 0.11
C THR A 444 -32.22 -15.15 0.87
N THR A 445 -32.84 -15.62 1.96
CA THR A 445 -33.88 -14.87 2.69
C THR A 445 -33.33 -14.06 3.86
N TYR A 446 -33.75 -12.80 3.96
CA TYR A 446 -33.54 -11.95 5.13
C TYR A 446 -34.66 -12.14 6.16
N VAL A 447 -34.30 -12.38 7.43
CA VAL A 447 -35.22 -12.59 8.54
C VAL A 447 -35.05 -11.50 9.58
N LYS A 448 -36.16 -11.02 10.15
CA LYS A 448 -36.12 -10.00 11.21
C LYS A 448 -35.43 -10.50 12.47
N VAL A 449 -34.49 -9.71 12.95
CA VAL A 449 -33.78 -9.94 14.20
C VAL A 449 -34.66 -9.45 15.36
N PRO A 450 -34.93 -10.29 16.38
CA PRO A 450 -35.75 -9.90 17.52
C PRO A 450 -35.02 -8.91 18.44
N THR A 451 -35.75 -8.27 19.36
CA THR A 451 -35.16 -7.44 20.41
C THR A 451 -34.48 -8.31 21.47
N CYS A 452 -33.33 -7.88 22.00
CA CYS A 452 -32.66 -8.57 23.10
C CYS A 452 -33.51 -8.54 24.37
N ARG A 453 -33.30 -9.52 25.27
CA ARG A 453 -33.92 -9.51 26.58
C ARG A 453 -33.52 -8.24 27.35
N ALA A 454 -34.51 -7.57 27.94
CA ALA A 454 -34.28 -6.29 28.63
C ALA A 454 -33.33 -6.40 29.84
N ALA A 455 -33.36 -7.55 30.54
CA ALA A 455 -32.58 -7.75 31.77
C ALA A 455 -31.06 -7.82 31.52
N ASP A 456 -30.62 -8.57 30.51
CA ASP A 456 -29.21 -8.93 30.32
C ASP A 456 -28.69 -8.62 28.91
N GLY A 457 -29.58 -8.29 27.97
CA GLY A 457 -29.25 -8.07 26.58
C GLY A 457 -28.98 -9.35 25.80
N THR A 458 -29.30 -10.52 26.33
CA THR A 458 -29.07 -11.78 25.62
C THR A 458 -30.12 -12.02 24.52
N PRO A 459 -29.79 -12.78 23.46
CA PRO A 459 -30.80 -13.21 22.48
C PRO A 459 -31.95 -14.00 23.12
N PRO A 460 -33.22 -13.72 22.76
CA PRO A 460 -34.37 -14.41 23.37
C PRO A 460 -34.57 -15.83 22.81
N GLY A 461 -34.83 -16.79 23.69
CA GLY A 461 -35.20 -18.15 23.30
C GLY A 461 -34.10 -18.84 22.51
N SER A 462 -34.43 -19.35 21.33
CA SER A 462 -33.50 -19.98 20.38
C SER A 462 -32.92 -19.00 19.36
N ALA A 463 -33.20 -17.69 19.47
CA ALA A 463 -32.67 -16.70 18.55
C ALA A 463 -31.14 -16.64 18.65
N VAL A 464 -30.45 -16.72 17.52
CA VAL A 464 -28.99 -16.64 17.46
C VAL A 464 -28.47 -15.20 17.45
N ALA A 465 -29.35 -14.21 17.32
CA ALA A 465 -29.02 -12.80 17.34
C ALA A 465 -30.20 -11.97 17.86
N CYS A 466 -29.90 -10.76 18.37
CA CYS A 466 -30.90 -9.80 18.81
C CYS A 466 -30.42 -8.35 18.67
N VAL A 467 -31.34 -7.39 18.60
CA VAL A 467 -31.05 -5.94 18.65
C VAL A 467 -31.13 -5.46 20.09
N ASP A 468 -30.02 -4.91 20.62
CA ASP A 468 -29.92 -4.42 21.99
C ASP A 468 -30.54 -3.02 22.10
N ARG A 469 -31.79 -3.00 22.58
CA ARG A 469 -32.61 -1.79 22.78
C ARG A 469 -32.55 -1.25 24.21
N ARG A 470 -31.68 -1.78 25.07
CA ARG A 470 -31.53 -1.25 26.42
C ARG A 470 -31.03 0.20 26.37
N PRO A 471 -31.31 1.02 27.41
CA PRO A 471 -30.89 2.42 27.44
C PRO A 471 -29.41 2.60 27.09
N GLY A 472 -29.12 3.50 26.16
CA GLY A 472 -27.75 3.83 25.71
C GLY A 472 -27.08 2.80 24.80
N LYS A 473 -27.77 1.76 24.32
CA LYS A 473 -27.22 0.78 23.36
C LYS A 473 -27.51 1.18 21.93
N THR A 474 -28.65 0.76 21.37
CA THR A 474 -29.16 1.33 20.13
C THR A 474 -29.61 2.76 20.39
N ARG A 475 -28.99 3.74 19.72
CA ARG A 475 -29.08 5.16 20.11
C ARG A 475 -28.79 6.09 18.94
N THR A 476 -29.32 7.31 19.02
CA THR A 476 -28.87 8.43 18.19
C THR A 476 -27.61 9.04 18.82
N VAL A 477 -26.62 9.41 18.01
CA VAL A 477 -25.39 10.08 18.45
C VAL A 477 -25.33 11.51 17.90
N ALA A 478 -24.30 12.28 18.27
CA ALA A 478 -24.10 13.63 17.75
C ALA A 478 -24.03 13.60 16.21
N GLY A 479 -24.70 14.56 15.55
CA GLY A 479 -24.88 14.57 14.09
C GLY A 479 -26.21 13.99 13.61
N GLY A 480 -26.96 13.30 14.47
CA GLY A 480 -28.24 12.68 14.09
C GLY A 480 -28.12 11.22 13.64
N ASP A 481 -26.90 10.73 13.49
CA ASP A 481 -26.59 9.33 13.16
C ASP A 481 -27.24 8.35 14.13
N LEU A 482 -27.59 7.18 13.61
CA LEU A 482 -28.15 6.08 14.38
C LEU A 482 -27.12 4.97 14.51
N VAL A 483 -26.76 4.63 15.75
CA VAL A 483 -25.98 3.44 16.07
C VAL A 483 -26.94 2.34 16.50
N VAL A 484 -26.97 1.23 15.77
CA VAL A 484 -27.73 0.02 16.11
C VAL A 484 -26.80 -1.05 16.65
N VAL A 485 -27.11 -1.57 17.84
CA VAL A 485 -26.29 -2.59 18.49
C VAL A 485 -26.95 -3.95 18.31
N VAL A 486 -26.28 -4.87 17.65
CA VAL A 486 -26.68 -6.26 17.47
C VAL A 486 -25.80 -7.15 18.31
N ARG A 487 -26.40 -8.07 19.06
CA ARG A 487 -25.71 -9.12 19.80
C ARG A 487 -25.94 -10.44 19.10
N THR A 488 -24.88 -11.15 18.76
CA THR A 488 -24.97 -12.35 17.92
C THR A 488 -24.06 -13.48 18.37
N GLN A 489 -24.51 -14.71 18.14
CA GLN A 489 -23.72 -15.94 18.26
C GLN A 489 -23.12 -16.36 16.91
N ALA A 490 -23.60 -15.78 15.82
CA ALA A 490 -23.28 -16.22 14.48
C ALA A 490 -23.03 -15.04 13.54
N THR A 491 -22.28 -15.31 12.50
CA THR A 491 -21.97 -14.34 11.46
C THR A 491 -23.07 -14.26 10.43
N SER A 492 -23.14 -13.15 9.70
CA SER A 492 -24.24 -12.93 8.74
C SER A 492 -24.05 -11.72 7.84
N ARG A 493 -25.01 -11.55 6.94
CA ARG A 493 -25.34 -10.26 6.35
C ARG A 493 -26.45 -9.58 7.13
N TRP A 494 -26.29 -8.29 7.37
CA TRP A 494 -27.14 -7.47 8.22
C TRP A 494 -27.59 -6.25 7.44
N VAL A 495 -28.85 -5.87 7.57
CA VAL A 495 -29.35 -4.66 6.91
C VAL A 495 -30.41 -3.97 7.77
N GLY A 496 -30.41 -2.65 7.74
CA GLY A 496 -31.42 -1.80 8.38
C GLY A 496 -32.61 -1.59 7.44
N ARG A 497 -33.82 -1.48 7.99
CA ARG A 497 -35.06 -1.20 7.24
C ARG A 497 -36.03 -0.38 8.06
#